data_AF-A0A1I3SUX6-F1
#
_entry.id   AF-A0A1I3SUX6-F1
#
_cell.length_a   1.000
_cell.length_b   1.000
_cell.length_c   1.000
_cell.angle_alpha   90.00
_cell.angle_beta   90.00
_cell.angle_gamma   90.00
#
_symmetry.space_group_name_H-M   'P 1'
#
loop_
_entity.id
_entity.type
_entity.pdbx_description
1 polymer ?
#
loop_
_entity_poly.entity_id
_entity_poly.type
_entity_poly.pdbx_seq_one_letter_code
_entity_poly.pdbx_strand_id
1 'polypeptide(L)'
;MSARFGSEGFGAWVLDRIGPTARAPRGRGEQPEVTVRTGPAVPAAAVRAVLALAAVAAALVAGTMPGGVVPPGVLTLLVVVALAPAVVPRAPVAALLVLVVGVRVLLADPASPLVLAVLVLALHVVLRLAAVVARVGWRGRIEVAVLTDDLRAAVAVQVGAQALALLAGAVLGAGGAAGTGGWHVVGMLAVVGLAATAMVRPVRPWWRGQPDA
;
A
#
# COMPACT_ATOMS: atom_id res chain seq x y z
N MET A 1 11.42 25.62 -42.82
CA MET A 1 11.68 26.62 -41.75
C MET A 1 11.54 25.93 -40.40
N SER A 2 12.64 25.56 -39.76
CA SER A 2 12.67 24.93 -38.44
C SER A 2 13.45 25.83 -37.48
N ALA A 3 12.74 26.41 -36.51
CA ALA A 3 13.35 27.23 -35.46
C ALA A 3 13.96 26.30 -34.40
N ARG A 4 15.30 26.27 -34.35
CA ARG A 4 16.07 25.67 -33.25
C ARG A 4 15.97 26.62 -32.06
N PHE A 5 15.06 26.37 -31.13
CA PHE A 5 15.10 27.00 -29.81
C PHE A 5 16.25 26.40 -29.02
N GLY A 6 17.37 27.11 -29.00
CA GLY A 6 18.53 26.77 -28.19
C GLY A 6 18.17 26.78 -26.71
N SER A 7 18.50 25.70 -26.02
CA SER A 7 18.39 25.52 -24.56
C SER A 7 19.28 26.47 -23.75
N GLU A 8 19.97 27.41 -24.40
CA GLU A 8 20.93 28.33 -23.79
C GLU A 8 20.26 29.54 -23.10
N GLY A 9 19.01 29.87 -23.45
CA GLY A 9 18.35 31.08 -22.93
C GLY A 9 17.73 30.94 -21.54
N PHE A 10 17.09 29.79 -21.25
CA PHE A 10 16.30 29.67 -20.01
C PHE A 10 17.18 29.51 -18.76
N GLY A 11 18.27 28.75 -18.85
CA GLY A 11 19.20 28.55 -17.75
C GLY A 11 19.94 29.82 -17.35
N ALA A 12 20.36 30.63 -18.33
CA ALA A 12 21.06 31.90 -18.09
C ALA A 12 20.16 32.94 -17.41
N TRP A 13 18.90 33.05 -17.83
CA TRP A 13 17.94 33.99 -17.25
C TRP A 13 17.58 33.65 -15.80
N VAL A 14 17.44 32.35 -15.47
CA VAL A 14 17.19 31.93 -14.09
C VAL A 14 18.38 32.27 -13.19
N LEU A 15 19.61 32.01 -13.64
CA LEU A 15 20.82 32.28 -12.88
C LEU A 15 21.08 33.78 -12.66
N ASP A 16 20.69 34.64 -13.60
CA ASP A 16 20.80 36.09 -13.47
C ASP A 16 19.85 36.65 -12.39
N ARG A 17 18.65 36.06 -12.28
CA ARG A 17 17.62 36.51 -11.33
C ARG A 17 17.91 36.17 -9.87
N ILE A 18 18.80 35.22 -9.59
CA ILE A 18 19.17 34.83 -8.22
C ILE A 18 20.26 35.72 -7.63
N GLY A 19 20.81 36.65 -8.41
CA GLY A 19 21.78 37.64 -7.96
C GLY A 19 23.16 37.06 -7.56
N PRO A 20 24.17 37.93 -7.39
CA PRO A 20 25.54 37.52 -7.03
C PRO A 20 25.61 36.79 -5.68
N THR A 21 24.61 36.96 -4.81
CA THR A 21 24.51 36.33 -3.49
C THR A 21 24.18 34.83 -3.54
N ALA A 22 23.64 34.32 -4.64
CA ALA A 22 23.41 32.89 -4.82
C ALA A 22 24.71 32.11 -5.10
N ARG A 23 25.79 32.81 -5.43
CA ARG A 23 27.15 32.23 -5.49
C ARG A 23 27.76 32.29 -4.10
N ALA A 24 27.18 31.55 -3.16
CA ALA A 24 27.93 31.18 -1.97
C ALA A 24 29.25 30.54 -2.44
N PRO A 25 30.40 30.95 -1.89
CA PRO A 25 31.67 30.33 -2.23
C PRO A 25 31.52 28.83 -1.98
N ARG A 26 31.60 28.03 -3.04
CA ARG A 26 31.74 26.58 -2.92
C ARG A 26 33.12 26.33 -2.30
N GLY A 27 33.18 26.46 -0.98
CA GLY A 27 34.27 25.95 -0.18
C GLY A 27 34.48 24.49 -0.58
N ARG A 28 35.74 24.10 -0.74
CA ARG A 28 36.12 22.72 -1.09
C ARG A 28 35.42 21.74 -0.13
N GLY A 29 34.42 21.03 -0.66
CA GLY A 29 34.38 19.57 -0.57
C GLY A 29 33.83 18.90 0.69
N GLU A 30 33.40 19.59 1.73
CA GLU A 30 32.69 18.92 2.82
C GLU A 30 31.20 18.79 2.45
N GLN A 31 30.78 17.54 2.15
CA GLN A 31 29.37 17.23 2.05
C GLN A 31 28.72 17.62 3.40
N PRO A 32 27.59 18.35 3.41
CA PRO A 32 26.90 18.68 4.65
C PRO A 32 26.67 17.42 5.47
N GLU A 33 27.38 17.29 6.60
CA GLU A 33 27.23 16.15 7.49
C GLU A 33 25.96 16.34 8.30
N VAL A 34 24.91 15.62 7.95
CA VAL A 34 23.64 15.62 8.69
C VAL A 34 23.61 14.39 9.58
N THR A 35 23.88 14.57 10.87
CA THR A 35 23.70 13.51 11.87
C THR A 35 22.22 13.37 12.20
N VAL A 36 21.61 12.24 11.81
CA VAL A 36 20.22 11.91 12.14
C VAL A 36 20.18 10.93 13.29
N ARG A 37 19.48 11.26 14.37
CA ARG A 37 19.21 10.31 15.47
C ARG A 37 18.01 9.44 15.09
N THR A 38 18.23 8.13 14.97
CA THR A 38 17.16 7.14 14.73
C THR A 38 16.66 6.56 16.04
N GLY A 39 15.34 6.35 16.17
CA GLY A 39 14.73 5.64 17.28
C GLY A 39 14.90 4.11 17.21
N PRO A 40 14.11 3.35 17.99
CA PRO A 40 14.09 1.88 17.96
C PRO A 40 13.82 1.35 16.55
N ALA A 41 14.57 0.32 16.13
CA ALA A 41 14.48 -0.25 14.78
C ALA A 41 14.39 -1.78 14.77
N VAL A 42 13.51 -2.29 13.91
CA VAL A 42 13.30 -3.73 13.66
C VAL A 42 14.09 -4.20 12.45
N PRO A 43 14.65 -5.43 12.47
CA PRO A 43 15.38 -5.98 11.33
C PRO A 43 14.42 -6.22 10.16
N ALA A 44 14.88 -5.95 8.93
CA ALA A 44 14.09 -6.20 7.72
C ALA A 44 13.66 -7.67 7.58
N ALA A 45 14.44 -8.61 8.12
CA ALA A 45 14.11 -10.02 8.16
C ALA A 45 12.80 -10.30 8.93
N ALA A 46 12.55 -9.60 10.05
CA ALA A 46 11.31 -9.76 10.80
C ALA A 46 10.11 -9.26 9.99
N VAL A 47 10.24 -8.11 9.32
CA VAL A 47 9.16 -7.57 8.46
C VAL A 47 8.90 -8.48 7.26
N ARG A 48 9.95 -9.07 6.66
CA ARG A 48 9.83 -10.08 5.60
C ARG A 48 9.13 -11.35 6.08
N ALA A 49 9.40 -11.80 7.30
CA ALA A 49 8.72 -12.95 7.88
C ALA A 49 7.23 -12.68 8.08
N VAL A 50 6.85 -11.50 8.59
CA VAL A 50 5.45 -11.09 8.72
C VAL A 50 4.77 -11.01 7.35
N LEU A 51 5.43 -10.45 6.33
CA LEU A 51 4.94 -10.41 4.95
C LEU A 51 4.71 -11.83 4.40
N ALA A 52 5.66 -12.74 4.59
CA ALA A 52 5.53 -14.13 4.15
C ALA A 52 4.35 -14.82 4.83
N LEU A 53 4.19 -14.66 6.15
CA LEU A 53 3.08 -15.23 6.89
C LEU A 53 1.72 -14.70 6.41
N ALA A 54 1.61 -13.37 6.23
CA ALA A 54 0.37 -12.75 5.75
C ALA A 54 0.01 -13.22 4.33
N ALA A 55 1.00 -13.32 3.44
CA ALA A 55 0.82 -13.77 2.07
C ALA A 55 0.42 -15.26 2.00
N VAL A 56 1.08 -16.12 2.77
CA VAL A 56 0.76 -17.55 2.85
C VAL A 56 -0.64 -17.74 3.46
N ALA A 57 -1.00 -16.99 4.51
CA ALA A 57 -2.33 -17.05 5.07
C ALA A 57 -3.41 -16.67 4.03
N ALA A 58 -3.21 -15.59 3.27
CA ALA A 58 -4.14 -15.19 2.20
C ALA A 58 -4.27 -16.29 1.12
N ALA A 59 -3.14 -16.87 0.70
CA ALA A 59 -3.10 -17.97 -0.26
C ALA A 59 -3.84 -19.22 0.25
N LEU A 60 -3.60 -19.62 1.51
CA LEU A 60 -4.24 -20.79 2.10
C LEU A 60 -5.74 -20.59 2.24
N VAL A 61 -6.18 -19.45 2.78
CA VAL A 61 -7.61 -19.11 2.88
C VAL A 61 -8.25 -19.16 1.50
N ALA A 62 -7.61 -18.59 0.48
CA ALA A 62 -8.13 -18.65 -0.89
C ALA A 62 -8.16 -20.06 -1.47
N GLY A 63 -7.12 -20.86 -1.21
CA GLY A 63 -7.00 -22.23 -1.70
C GLY A 63 -8.00 -23.19 -1.06
N THR A 64 -8.36 -22.98 0.21
CA THR A 64 -9.28 -23.86 0.97
C THR A 64 -10.74 -23.39 0.93
N MET A 65 -11.06 -22.34 0.17
CA MET A 65 -12.45 -21.93 -0.01
C MET A 65 -13.29 -23.01 -0.73
N PRO A 66 -14.59 -23.13 -0.41
CA PRO A 66 -15.50 -24.06 -1.07
C PRO A 66 -15.63 -23.75 -2.58
N GLY A 67 -16.13 -24.69 -3.38
CA GLY A 67 -16.28 -24.54 -4.84
C GLY A 67 -15.31 -25.32 -5.72
N GLY A 68 -14.52 -26.23 -5.12
CA GLY A 68 -13.69 -27.18 -5.86
C GLY A 68 -12.43 -27.60 -5.11
N VAL A 69 -12.06 -28.88 -5.23
CA VAL A 69 -10.82 -29.40 -4.63
C VAL A 69 -9.63 -28.82 -5.40
N VAL A 70 -8.84 -27.96 -4.75
CA VAL A 70 -7.58 -27.48 -5.33
C VAL A 70 -6.58 -28.64 -5.32
N PRO A 71 -6.02 -29.05 -6.46
CA PRO A 71 -5.01 -30.11 -6.49
C PRO A 71 -3.81 -29.73 -5.60
N PRO A 72 -3.22 -30.69 -4.85
CA PRO A 72 -2.10 -30.40 -3.94
C PRO A 72 -0.93 -29.65 -4.59
N GLY A 73 -0.63 -29.97 -5.86
CA GLY A 73 0.40 -29.28 -6.64
C GLY A 73 0.08 -27.79 -6.91
N VAL A 74 -1.18 -27.45 -7.14
CA VAL A 74 -1.63 -26.06 -7.33
C VAL A 74 -1.55 -25.29 -6.02
N LEU A 75 -1.93 -25.92 -4.90
CA LEU A 75 -1.81 -25.31 -3.57
C LEU A 75 -0.34 -25.03 -3.22
N THR A 76 0.55 -25.96 -3.54
CA THR A 76 2.00 -25.80 -3.32
C THR A 76 2.53 -24.65 -4.17
N LEU A 77 2.14 -24.57 -5.44
CA LEU A 77 2.51 -23.46 -6.32
C LEU A 77 2.01 -22.12 -5.76
N LEU A 78 0.78 -22.07 -5.26
CA LEU A 78 0.21 -20.86 -4.67
C LEU A 78 1.00 -20.38 -3.44
N VAL A 79 1.42 -21.31 -2.57
CA VAL A 79 2.27 -21.00 -1.42
C VAL A 79 3.64 -20.48 -1.88
N VAL A 80 4.25 -21.09 -2.89
CA VAL A 80 5.53 -20.61 -3.46
C VAL A 80 5.38 -19.18 -4.01
N VAL A 81 4.31 -18.90 -4.76
CA VAL A 81 4.00 -17.55 -5.26
C VAL A 81 3.77 -16.59 -4.10
N ALA A 82 3.11 -17.03 -3.03
CA ALA A 82 2.87 -16.22 -1.84
C ALA A 82 4.14 -15.86 -1.06
N LEU A 83 5.17 -16.70 -1.10
CA LEU A 83 6.47 -16.40 -0.49
C LEU A 83 7.31 -15.42 -1.32
N ALA A 84 7.07 -15.35 -2.63
CA ALA A 84 7.88 -14.57 -3.55
C ALA A 84 8.00 -13.06 -3.18
N PRO A 85 6.95 -12.34 -2.72
CA PRO A 85 7.06 -10.96 -2.27
C PRO A 85 8.05 -10.75 -1.11
N ALA A 86 8.22 -11.74 -0.23
CA ALA A 86 9.14 -11.65 0.91
C ALA A 86 10.61 -11.85 0.50
N VAL A 87 10.85 -12.53 -0.63
CA VAL A 87 12.20 -12.82 -1.15
C VAL A 87 12.61 -11.79 -2.20
N VAL A 88 11.74 -11.56 -3.18
CA VAL A 88 11.94 -10.64 -4.31
C VAL A 88 10.85 -9.56 -4.24
N PRO A 89 11.02 -8.54 -3.37
CA PRO A 89 9.98 -7.55 -3.08
C PRO A 89 9.77 -6.52 -4.22
N ARG A 90 10.03 -6.88 -5.47
CA ARG A 90 9.76 -5.99 -6.61
C ARG A 90 8.25 -5.88 -6.78
N ALA A 91 7.77 -4.64 -7.00
CA ALA A 91 6.37 -4.27 -7.04
C ALA A 91 5.41 -5.23 -7.80
N PRO A 92 5.77 -5.85 -8.95
CA PRO A 92 4.79 -6.71 -9.65
C PRO A 92 4.45 -8.01 -8.89
N VAL A 93 5.32 -8.51 -8.00
CA VAL A 93 5.13 -9.84 -7.38
C VAL A 93 3.96 -9.85 -6.40
N ALA A 94 3.84 -8.81 -5.57
CA ALA A 94 2.71 -8.69 -4.64
C ALA A 94 1.38 -8.45 -5.38
N ALA A 95 1.41 -7.69 -6.47
CA ALA A 95 0.23 -7.49 -7.33
C ALA A 95 -0.21 -8.80 -8.02
N LEU A 96 0.74 -9.62 -8.48
CA LEU A 96 0.45 -10.93 -9.06
C LEU A 96 -0.22 -11.86 -8.04
N LEU A 97 0.26 -11.88 -6.79
CA LEU A 97 -0.39 -12.65 -5.72
C LEU A 97 -1.84 -12.20 -5.51
N VAL A 98 -2.10 -10.89 -5.45
CA VAL A 98 -3.45 -10.34 -5.33
C VAL A 98 -4.33 -10.79 -6.50
N LEU A 99 -3.81 -10.77 -7.73
CA LEU A 99 -4.55 -11.24 -8.90
C LEU A 99 -4.90 -12.73 -8.80
N VAL A 100 -3.93 -13.58 -8.45
CA VAL A 100 -4.14 -15.03 -8.32
C VAL A 100 -5.17 -15.33 -7.23
N VAL A 101 -5.06 -14.67 -6.06
CA VAL A 101 -6.03 -14.80 -4.98
C VAL A 101 -7.40 -14.31 -5.41
N GLY A 102 -7.49 -13.16 -6.07
CA GLY A 102 -8.74 -12.59 -6.57
C GLY A 102 -9.45 -13.48 -7.58
N VAL A 103 -8.71 -14.05 -8.54
CA VAL A 103 -9.25 -15.04 -9.49
C VAL A 103 -9.76 -16.27 -8.76
N ARG A 104 -9.02 -16.78 -7.77
CA ARG A 104 -9.46 -17.94 -6.98
C ARG A 104 -10.73 -17.66 -6.19
N VAL A 105 -10.87 -16.46 -5.64
CA VAL A 105 -12.09 -15.99 -4.95
C VAL A 105 -13.28 -15.93 -5.91
N LEU A 106 -13.07 -15.42 -7.13
CA LEU A 106 -14.13 -15.34 -8.15
C LEU A 106 -14.60 -16.72 -8.64
N LEU A 107 -13.70 -17.72 -8.63
CA LEU A 107 -14.01 -19.09 -9.03
C LEU A 107 -14.51 -19.96 -7.86
N ALA A 108 -14.46 -19.46 -6.63
CA ALA A 108 -14.95 -20.16 -5.45
C ALA A 108 -16.48 -20.09 -5.35
N ASP A 109 -17.06 -20.98 -4.55
CA ASP A 109 -18.41 -20.78 -4.04
C ASP A 109 -18.47 -19.48 -3.21
N PRO A 110 -19.66 -18.88 -3.01
CA PRO A 110 -19.82 -17.63 -2.28
C PRO A 110 -19.20 -17.73 -0.89
N ALA A 111 -18.09 -17.03 -0.69
CA ALA A 111 -17.43 -16.95 0.60
C ALA A 111 -18.28 -16.14 1.58
N SER A 112 -18.22 -16.48 2.86
CA SER A 112 -18.88 -15.66 3.88
C SER A 112 -18.30 -14.24 3.87
N PRO A 113 -19.10 -13.19 4.15
CA PRO A 113 -18.61 -11.81 4.19
C PRO A 113 -17.41 -11.62 5.11
N LEU A 114 -17.34 -12.40 6.20
CA LEU A 114 -16.21 -12.40 7.13
C LEU A 114 -14.92 -12.90 6.48
N VAL A 115 -14.99 -14.00 5.71
CA VAL A 115 -13.82 -14.55 5.00
C VAL A 115 -13.29 -13.54 3.97
N LEU A 116 -14.18 -12.88 3.22
CA LEU A 116 -13.81 -11.82 2.28
C LEU A 116 -13.17 -10.63 3.00
N ALA A 117 -13.73 -10.19 4.13
CA ALA A 117 -13.18 -9.08 4.91
C ALA A 117 -11.77 -9.37 5.45
N VAL A 118 -11.51 -10.62 5.87
CA VAL A 118 -10.19 -11.10 6.31
C VAL A 118 -9.21 -11.20 5.14
N LEU A 119 -9.65 -11.69 3.98
CA LEU A 119 -8.83 -11.74 2.76
C LEU A 119 -8.41 -10.35 2.28
N VAL A 120 -9.34 -9.41 2.24
CA VAL A 120 -9.04 -8.01 1.86
C VAL A 120 -8.04 -7.40 2.83
N LEU A 121 -8.19 -7.64 4.14
CA LEU A 121 -7.23 -7.22 5.16
C LEU A 121 -5.84 -7.82 4.91
N ALA A 122 -5.76 -9.13 4.71
CA ALA A 122 -4.50 -9.83 4.50
C ALA A 122 -3.78 -9.32 3.24
N LEU A 123 -4.49 -9.17 2.12
CA LEU A 123 -3.93 -8.65 0.87
C LEU A 123 -3.46 -7.20 1.00
N HIS A 124 -4.18 -6.35 1.75
CA HIS A 124 -3.74 -4.98 2.00
C HIS A 124 -2.44 -4.95 2.82
N VAL A 125 -2.35 -5.76 3.88
CA VAL A 125 -1.14 -5.92 4.69
C VAL A 125 0.02 -6.39 3.81
N VAL A 126 -0.20 -7.37 2.93
CA VAL A 126 0.81 -7.87 2.00
C VAL A 126 1.32 -6.78 1.06
N LEU A 127 0.43 -6.05 0.39
CA LEU A 127 0.82 -4.98 -0.53
C LEU A 127 1.64 -3.89 0.19
N ARG A 128 1.24 -3.55 1.42
CA ARG A 128 1.90 -2.51 2.21
C ARG A 128 3.28 -2.93 2.70
N LEU A 129 3.37 -4.12 3.31
CA LEU A 129 4.64 -4.66 3.76
C LEU A 129 5.59 -4.95 2.59
N ALA A 130 5.07 -5.40 1.44
CA ALA A 130 5.87 -5.57 0.23
C ALA A 130 6.49 -4.23 -0.23
N ALA A 131 5.71 -3.14 -0.22
CA ALA A 131 6.22 -1.82 -0.56
C ALA A 131 7.30 -1.31 0.41
N VAL A 132 7.16 -1.59 1.71
CA VAL A 132 8.18 -1.28 2.72
C VAL A 132 9.45 -2.08 2.47
N VAL A 133 9.32 -3.39 2.33
CA VAL A 133 10.45 -4.32 2.13
C VAL A 133 11.15 -4.07 0.79
N ALA A 134 10.44 -3.59 -0.24
CA ALA A 134 11.03 -3.21 -1.54
C ALA A 134 12.07 -2.10 -1.43
N ARG A 135 11.93 -1.23 -0.42
CA ARG A 135 12.81 -0.08 -0.19
C ARG A 135 13.97 -0.39 0.76
N VAL A 136 14.00 -1.59 1.34
CA VAL A 136 14.93 -1.95 2.42
C VAL A 136 15.74 -3.18 2.04
N GLY A 137 17.07 -3.02 2.05
CA GLY A 137 17.99 -4.14 1.84
C GLY A 137 17.81 -5.23 2.89
N TRP A 138 18.24 -6.46 2.58
CA TRP A 138 18.08 -7.62 3.47
C TRP A 138 18.66 -7.43 4.88
N ARG A 139 19.78 -6.69 4.98
CA ARG A 139 20.44 -6.37 6.26
C ARG A 139 19.99 -5.03 6.85
N GLY A 140 19.01 -4.38 6.22
CA GLY A 140 18.48 -3.09 6.66
C GLY A 140 17.70 -3.21 7.97
N ARG A 141 17.55 -2.08 8.64
CA ARG A 141 16.69 -1.92 9.82
C ARG A 141 15.66 -0.84 9.52
N ILE A 142 14.44 -1.05 10.01
CA ILE A 142 13.31 -0.16 9.78
C ILE A 142 12.94 0.43 11.13
N GLU A 143 12.92 1.76 11.22
CA GLU A 143 12.50 2.45 12.42
C GLU A 143 11.02 2.15 12.73
N VAL A 144 10.72 1.86 13.99
CA VAL A 144 9.36 1.48 14.42
C VAL A 144 8.39 2.63 14.18
N ALA A 145 8.82 3.89 14.35
CA ALA A 145 8.00 5.07 14.12
C ALA A 145 7.43 5.11 12.69
N VAL A 146 8.26 4.77 11.69
CA VAL A 146 7.85 4.70 10.27
C VAL A 146 6.77 3.63 10.07
N LEU A 147 6.92 2.47 10.72
CA LEU A 147 5.91 1.41 10.65
C LEU A 147 4.61 1.81 11.35
N THR A 148 4.68 2.49 12.50
CA THR A 148 3.48 2.85 13.27
C THR A 148 2.67 3.97 12.64
N ASP A 149 3.31 4.97 12.04
CA ASP A 149 2.60 6.04 11.34
C ASP A 149 1.88 5.49 10.10
N ASP A 150 2.58 4.63 9.36
CA ASP A 150 2.02 3.92 8.21
C ASP A 150 0.86 3.00 8.62
N LEU A 151 1.01 2.28 9.74
CA LEU A 151 -0.02 1.39 10.29
C LEU A 151 -1.28 2.14 10.70
N ARG A 152 -1.18 3.31 11.34
CA ARG A 152 -2.37 4.10 11.74
C ARG A 152 -3.21 4.51 10.54
N ALA A 153 -2.54 4.99 9.49
CA ALA A 153 -3.21 5.32 8.24
C ALA A 153 -3.83 4.08 7.59
N ALA A 154 -3.14 2.93 7.62
CA ALA A 154 -3.66 1.66 7.13
C ALA A 154 -4.92 1.22 7.88
N VAL A 155 -4.88 1.24 9.21
CA VAL A 155 -6.01 0.85 10.07
C VAL A 155 -7.22 1.73 9.79
N ALA A 156 -7.05 3.05 9.64
CA ALA A 156 -8.16 3.94 9.32
C ALA A 156 -8.82 3.59 7.98
N VAL A 157 -8.03 3.38 6.93
CA VAL A 157 -8.53 2.97 5.60
C VAL A 157 -9.20 1.61 5.67
N GLN A 158 -8.62 0.67 6.42
CA GLN A 158 -9.10 -0.69 6.51
C GLN A 158 -10.40 -0.82 7.30
N VAL A 159 -10.54 -0.10 8.41
CA VAL A 159 -11.79 -0.02 9.17
C VAL A 159 -12.90 0.57 8.28
N GLY A 160 -12.56 1.61 7.51
CA GLY A 160 -13.44 2.14 6.47
C GLY A 160 -13.85 1.04 5.49
N ALA A 161 -12.90 0.44 4.78
CA ALA A 161 -13.15 -0.61 3.79
C ALA A 161 -13.94 -1.81 4.33
N GLN A 162 -13.70 -2.24 5.57
CA GLN A 162 -14.45 -3.33 6.19
C GLN A 162 -15.88 -2.91 6.55
N ALA A 163 -16.09 -1.70 7.09
CA ALA A 163 -17.43 -1.18 7.31
C ALA A 163 -18.22 -1.11 5.99
N LEU A 164 -17.57 -0.71 4.91
CA LEU A 164 -18.14 -0.66 3.56
C LEU A 164 -18.50 -2.05 3.03
N ALA A 165 -17.61 -3.02 3.17
CA ALA A 165 -17.82 -4.39 2.73
C ALA A 165 -18.97 -5.05 3.50
N LEU A 166 -19.05 -4.82 4.81
CA LEU A 166 -20.15 -5.32 5.65
C LEU A 166 -21.48 -4.65 5.29
N LEU A 167 -21.49 -3.34 5.06
CA LEU A 167 -22.68 -2.62 4.62
C LEU A 167 -23.15 -3.13 3.26
N ALA A 168 -22.25 -3.26 2.28
CA ALA A 168 -22.57 -3.81 0.97
C ALA A 168 -23.10 -5.24 1.06
N GLY A 169 -22.49 -6.09 1.90
CA GLY A 169 -22.96 -7.45 2.16
C GLY A 169 -24.35 -7.49 2.79
N ALA A 170 -24.63 -6.62 3.75
CA ALA A 170 -25.95 -6.50 4.38
C ALA A 170 -27.02 -6.03 3.38
N VAL A 171 -26.68 -5.04 2.55
CA VAL A 171 -27.55 -4.46 1.52
C VAL A 171 -27.85 -5.49 0.42
N LEU A 172 -26.84 -6.21 -0.08
CA LEU A 172 -27.02 -7.26 -1.09
C LEU A 172 -27.72 -8.51 -0.52
N GLY A 173 -27.43 -8.87 0.73
CA GLY A 173 -28.08 -9.99 1.42
C GLY A 173 -29.55 -9.74 1.75
N ALA A 174 -29.96 -8.48 1.93
CA ALA A 174 -31.35 -8.08 2.12
C ALA A 174 -32.17 -8.13 0.81
N GLY A 175 -31.51 -8.19 -0.36
CA GLY A 175 -32.15 -8.23 -1.68
C GLY A 175 -32.91 -9.53 -2.01
N GLY A 176 -32.91 -10.52 -1.11
CA GLY A 176 -33.73 -11.74 -1.23
C GLY A 176 -35.22 -11.53 -0.95
N ALA A 177 -35.62 -10.38 -0.38
CA ALA A 177 -37.02 -10.05 -0.14
C ALA A 177 -37.31 -8.60 -0.56
N ALA A 178 -37.84 -8.45 -1.78
CA ALA A 178 -38.61 -7.32 -2.30
C ALA A 178 -38.16 -5.89 -1.90
N GLY A 179 -37.44 -5.18 -2.77
CA GLY A 179 -37.34 -3.71 -2.67
C GLY A 179 -36.29 -3.06 -3.55
N THR A 180 -36.69 -2.67 -4.77
CA THR A 180 -35.92 -1.85 -5.72
C THR A 180 -35.80 -0.38 -5.26
N GLY A 181 -35.12 -0.14 -4.13
CA GLY A 181 -34.92 1.21 -3.58
C GLY A 181 -33.56 1.81 -3.96
N GLY A 182 -33.55 3.06 -4.46
CA GLY A 182 -32.35 3.85 -4.82
C GLY A 182 -31.35 4.10 -3.68
N TRP A 183 -31.64 3.62 -2.47
CA TRP A 183 -30.76 3.62 -1.30
C TRP A 183 -29.42 2.91 -1.52
N HIS A 184 -29.35 1.93 -2.44
CA HIS A 184 -28.11 1.27 -2.83
C HIS A 184 -27.12 2.25 -3.50
N VAL A 185 -27.64 3.17 -4.33
CA VAL A 185 -26.86 4.19 -5.03
C VAL A 185 -26.42 5.27 -4.05
N VAL A 186 -27.30 5.68 -3.13
CA VAL A 186 -26.97 6.63 -2.05
C VAL A 186 -25.89 6.05 -1.13
N GLY A 187 -26.00 4.77 -0.78
CA GLY A 187 -24.95 4.03 -0.07
C GLY A 187 -23.65 4.10 -0.85
N MET A 188 -23.62 3.62 -2.10
CA MET A 188 -22.40 3.62 -2.92
C MET A 188 -21.76 5.01 -3.05
N LEU A 189 -22.54 6.07 -3.20
CA LEU A 189 -22.04 7.45 -3.27
C LEU A 189 -21.48 7.95 -1.93
N ALA A 190 -22.15 7.66 -0.81
CA ALA A 190 -21.65 8.02 0.54
C ALA A 190 -20.32 7.30 0.85
N VAL A 191 -20.23 6.05 0.42
CA VAL A 191 -19.04 5.20 0.53
C VAL A 191 -17.87 5.74 -0.28
N VAL A 192 -18.09 6.08 -1.55
CA VAL A 192 -17.08 6.70 -2.42
C VAL A 192 -16.65 8.07 -1.85
N GLY A 193 -17.60 8.86 -1.34
CA GLY A 193 -17.32 10.16 -0.71
C GLY A 193 -16.47 10.04 0.56
N LEU A 194 -16.76 9.06 1.43
CA LEU A 194 -15.96 8.76 2.63
C LEU A 194 -14.55 8.27 2.28
N ALA A 195 -14.42 7.41 1.26
CA ALA A 195 -13.12 6.94 0.77
C ALA A 195 -12.29 8.09 0.18
N ALA A 196 -12.91 8.95 -0.64
CA ALA A 196 -12.26 10.11 -1.23
C ALA A 196 -11.81 11.11 -0.16
N THR A 197 -12.64 11.40 0.84
CA THR A 197 -12.28 12.33 1.94
C THR A 197 -11.19 11.76 2.85
N ALA A 198 -11.16 10.45 3.07
CA ALA A 198 -10.06 9.78 3.78
C ALA A 198 -8.73 9.89 3.01
N MET A 199 -8.77 9.81 1.67
CA MET A 199 -7.60 9.99 0.80
C MET A 199 -7.16 11.46 0.66
N VAL A 200 -8.07 12.42 0.84
CA VAL A 200 -7.78 13.85 0.71
C VAL A 200 -7.03 14.41 1.92
N ARG A 201 -7.00 13.74 3.08
CA ARG A 201 -6.24 14.25 4.23
C ARG A 201 -4.76 14.34 3.87
N PRO A 202 -4.20 15.55 3.67
CA PRO A 202 -2.81 15.68 3.31
C PRO A 202 -2.02 15.18 4.52
N VAL A 203 -1.22 14.14 4.28
CA VAL A 203 -0.18 13.72 5.22
C VAL A 203 0.66 14.98 5.45
N ARG A 204 0.49 15.62 6.60
CA ARG A 204 1.32 16.77 6.93
C ARG A 204 2.74 16.24 6.93
N PRO A 205 3.62 16.81 6.10
CA PRO A 205 4.99 16.37 6.11
C PRO A 205 5.55 16.53 7.53
N TRP A 206 6.23 15.50 8.02
CA TRP A 206 6.78 15.46 9.39
C TRP A 206 7.63 16.70 9.73
N TRP A 207 8.22 17.34 8.72
CA TRP A 207 9.00 18.58 8.86
C TRP A 207 8.17 19.84 9.14
N ARG A 208 6.84 19.83 9.00
CA ARG A 208 5.95 20.95 9.37
C ARG A 208 5.44 20.86 10.81
N GLY A 209 5.84 19.81 11.55
CA GLY A 209 5.42 19.59 12.94
C GLY A 209 6.49 19.94 13.98
N GLN A 210 7.68 20.38 13.57
CA GLN A 210 8.69 20.85 14.52
C GLN A 210 8.24 22.22 15.06
N PRO A 211 8.01 22.38 16.38
CA PRO A 211 7.90 23.70 16.97
C PRO A 211 9.24 24.42 16.73
N ASP A 212 9.18 25.65 16.27
CA ASP A 212 10.35 26.52 16.14
C ASP A 212 11.07 26.53 17.49
N ALA A 213 12.27 25.96 17.52
CA ALA A 213 13.14 25.91 18.71
C ALA A 213 14.01 27.15 18.78
#